data_AF-A0A925GVV8-F1
#
_entry.id   AF-A0A925GVV8-F1
#
_cell.length_a   1.000
_cell.length_b   1.000
_cell.length_c   1.000
_cell.angle_alpha   90.00
_cell.angle_beta   90.00
_cell.angle_gamma   90.00
#
_symmetry.space_group_name_H-M   'P 1'
#
loop_
_entity.id
_entity.type
_entity.pdbx_description
1 polymer ?
#
loop_
_entity_poly.entity_id
_entity_poly.type
_entity_poly.pdbx_seq_one_letter_code
_entity_poly.pdbx_strand_id
1 'polypeptide(L)'
;GDPSPCVRIVAAEIVGRYGSDEELGRSLEVLIALADPAANGLYVSAQALNAIDSLGAKAAPLENRIAALPKPAHTEPDRVITMIKRLQDSILRNF
;
A
#
# COMPACT_ATOMS: atom_id res chain seq x y z
N GLY A 1 2.26 -12.12 -13.23
CA GLY A 1 2.44 -12.22 -11.77
C GLY A 1 1.55 -13.33 -11.24
N ASP A 2 1.78 -13.75 -10.00
CA ASP A 2 0.95 -14.75 -9.31
C ASP A 2 -0.53 -14.30 -9.26
N PRO A 3 -1.52 -15.21 -9.41
CA PRO A 3 -2.94 -14.85 -9.34
C PRO A 3 -3.35 -14.28 -7.98
N SER A 4 -2.67 -14.63 -6.89
CA SER A 4 -2.99 -14.15 -5.54
C SER A 4 -2.47 -12.72 -5.32
N PRO A 5 -3.36 -11.75 -4.99
CA PRO A 5 -2.94 -10.41 -4.60
C PRO A 5 -1.98 -10.40 -3.40
N CYS A 6 -2.23 -11.24 -2.39
CA CYS A 6 -1.39 -11.32 -1.20
C CYS A 6 0.04 -11.78 -1.53
N VAL A 7 0.20 -12.72 -2.45
CA VAL A 7 1.53 -13.19 -2.90
C VAL A 7 2.26 -12.08 -3.64
N ARG A 8 1.56 -11.35 -4.52
CA ARG A 8 2.14 -10.20 -5.22
C ARG A 8 2.59 -9.09 -4.27
N ILE A 9 1.80 -8.81 -3.22
CA ILE A 9 2.16 -7.80 -2.20
C ILE A 9 3.45 -8.21 -1.48
N VAL A 10 3.53 -9.45 -0.98
CA VAL A 10 4.72 -9.94 -0.26
C VAL A 10 5.96 -9.92 -1.17
N ALA A 11 5.82 -10.36 -2.42
CA ALA A 11 6.91 -10.31 -3.38
C ALA A 11 7.38 -8.87 -3.64
N ALA A 12 6.45 -7.94 -3.87
CA ALA A 12 6.77 -6.53 -4.10
C ALA A 12 7.38 -5.87 -2.85
N GLU A 13 6.96 -6.24 -1.64
CA GLU A 13 7.57 -5.74 -0.41
C GLU A 13 9.04 -6.17 -0.28
N ILE A 14 9.33 -7.46 -0.49
CA ILE A 14 10.70 -8.00 -0.41
C ILE A 14 11.59 -7.39 -1.50
N VAL A 15 11.08 -7.32 -2.73
CA VAL A 15 11.82 -6.74 -3.86
C VAL A 15 12.02 -5.24 -3.65
N GLY A 16 11.02 -4.49 -3.19
CA GLY A 16 11.19 -3.06 -2.87
C GLY A 16 12.17 -2.81 -1.72
N ARG A 17 12.26 -3.74 -0.78
CA ARG A 17 13.18 -3.63 0.36
C ARG A 17 14.63 -3.87 -0.03
N TYR A 18 14.91 -4.89 -0.85
CA TYR A 18 16.27 -5.38 -1.07
C TYR A 18 16.75 -5.35 -2.54
N GLY A 19 15.85 -5.10 -3.48
CA GLY A 19 16.18 -5.00 -4.90
C GLY A 19 16.89 -3.69 -5.26
N SER A 20 17.24 -3.60 -6.54
CA SER A 20 17.76 -2.39 -7.19
C SER A 20 16.73 -1.26 -7.26
N ASP A 21 17.18 -0.04 -7.61
CA ASP A 21 16.27 1.11 -7.76
C ASP A 21 15.21 0.91 -8.84
N GLU A 22 15.55 0.20 -9.92
CA GLU A 22 14.59 -0.16 -10.98
C GLU A 22 13.52 -1.14 -10.44
N GLU A 23 13.95 -2.13 -9.67
CA GLU A 23 13.05 -3.09 -9.04
C GLU A 23 12.19 -2.45 -7.96
N LEU A 24 12.74 -1.50 -7.19
CA LEU A 24 11.97 -0.66 -6.27
C LEU A 24 10.86 0.06 -7.02
N GLY A 25 11.16 0.73 -8.13
CA GLY A 25 10.15 1.41 -8.95
C GLY A 25 9.00 0.48 -9.37
N ARG A 26 9.33 -0.72 -9.87
CA ARG A 26 8.31 -1.73 -10.24
C ARG A 26 7.51 -2.23 -9.04
N SER A 27 8.16 -2.43 -7.89
CA SER A 27 7.48 -2.84 -6.65
C SER A 27 6.51 -1.78 -6.15
N LEU A 28 6.89 -0.51 -6.19
CA LEU A 28 6.02 0.60 -5.81
C LEU A 28 4.75 0.63 -6.68
N GLU A 29 4.88 0.41 -7.99
CA GLU A 29 3.72 0.32 -8.90
C GLU A 29 2.79 -0.85 -8.57
N VAL A 30 3.32 -2.02 -8.21
CA VAL A 30 2.49 -3.16 -7.81
C VAL A 30 1.76 -2.87 -6.51
N LEU A 31 2.45 -2.32 -5.52
CA LEU A 31 1.88 -2.07 -4.19
C LEU A 31 0.77 -1.02 -4.25
N ILE A 32 0.99 0.11 -4.93
CA ILE A 32 -0.01 1.18 -5.00
C ILE A 32 -1.26 0.77 -5.81
N ALA A 33 -1.11 -0.06 -6.84
CA ALA A 33 -2.24 -0.60 -7.59
C ALA A 33 -3.14 -1.52 -6.73
N LEU A 34 -2.55 -2.19 -5.74
CA LEU A 34 -3.27 -3.06 -4.80
C LEU A 34 -3.76 -2.33 -3.55
N ALA A 35 -3.35 -1.07 -3.35
CA ALA A 35 -3.70 -0.25 -2.19
C ALA A 35 -5.09 0.43 -2.30
N ASP A 36 -5.74 0.36 -3.47
CA ASP A 36 -7.08 0.93 -3.65
C ASP A 36 -8.18 0.02 -3.05
N PRO A 37 -8.84 0.44 -1.94
CA PRO A 37 -9.91 -0.32 -1.29
C PRO A 37 -11.17 -0.48 -2.14
N ALA A 38 -11.44 0.44 -3.07
CA ALA A 38 -12.59 0.34 -3.96
C ALA A 38 -12.37 -0.73 -5.03
N ALA A 39 -11.13 -0.95 -5.45
CA ALA A 39 -10.77 -1.93 -6.47
C ALA A 39 -10.44 -3.33 -5.90
N ASN A 40 -9.76 -3.39 -4.75
CA ASN A 40 -9.19 -4.65 -4.24
C ASN A 40 -9.84 -5.15 -2.94
N GLY A 41 -10.77 -4.37 -2.39
CA GLY A 41 -11.37 -4.66 -1.08
C GLY A 41 -10.45 -4.31 0.09
N LEU A 42 -11.02 -4.31 1.29
CA LEU A 42 -10.38 -3.75 2.48
C LEU A 42 -9.11 -4.50 2.89
N TYR A 43 -9.14 -5.83 2.94
CA TYR A 43 -8.01 -6.62 3.44
C TYR A 43 -6.78 -6.56 2.54
N VAL A 44 -6.96 -6.69 1.21
CA VAL A 44 -5.86 -6.60 0.24
C VAL A 44 -5.23 -5.21 0.29
N SER A 45 -6.06 -4.18 0.30
CA SER A 45 -5.61 -2.79 0.34
C SER A 45 -4.88 -2.45 1.61
N ALA A 46 -5.38 -2.93 2.75
CA ALA A 46 -4.71 -2.73 4.02
C ALA A 46 -3.36 -3.47 4.09
N GLN A 47 -3.26 -4.67 3.50
CA GLN A 47 -1.98 -5.38 3.39
C GLN A 47 -0.99 -4.63 2.49
N ALA A 48 -1.44 -4.10 1.35
CA ALA A 48 -0.61 -3.32 0.45
C ALA A 48 -0.11 -2.02 1.12
N LEU A 49 -0.99 -1.30 1.82
CA LEU A 49 -0.62 -0.10 2.58
C LEU A 49 0.37 -0.41 3.71
N ASN A 50 0.22 -1.54 4.41
CA ASN A 50 1.22 -1.98 5.40
C ASN A 50 2.59 -2.22 4.75
N ALA A 51 2.64 -2.87 3.59
CA ALA A 51 3.89 -3.10 2.87
C ALA A 51 4.53 -1.77 2.40
N ILE A 52 3.73 -0.81 1.95
CA ILE A 52 4.21 0.54 1.60
C ILE A 52 4.80 1.24 2.84
N ASP A 53 4.09 1.24 3.97
CA ASP A 53 4.57 1.83 5.24
C ASP A 53 5.88 1.17 5.69
N SER A 54 6.02 -0.15 5.50
CA SER A 54 7.23 -0.91 5.87
C SER A 54 8.48 -0.55 5.04
N LEU A 55 8.30 -0.01 3.83
CA LEU A 55 9.39 0.47 2.98
C LEU A 55 9.95 1.83 3.44
N GLY A 56 9.23 2.56 4.30
CA GLY A 56 9.65 3.86 4.82
C GLY A 56 9.99 4.85 3.70
N ALA A 57 11.11 5.57 3.82
CA ALA A 57 11.53 6.60 2.86
C ALA A 57 11.63 6.11 1.40
N LYS A 58 11.80 4.81 1.16
CA LYS A 58 11.80 4.24 -0.20
C LYS A 58 10.44 4.38 -0.90
N ALA A 59 9.36 4.53 -0.14
CA ALA A 59 8.01 4.73 -0.65
C ALA A 59 7.64 6.20 -0.90
N ALA A 60 8.53 7.17 -0.62
CA ALA A 60 8.28 8.60 -0.85
C ALA A 60 7.76 8.94 -2.26
N PRO A 61 8.19 8.28 -3.36
CA PRO A 61 7.63 8.53 -4.69
C PRO A 61 6.11 8.31 -4.81
N LEU A 62 5.48 7.60 -3.87
CA LEU A 62 4.05 7.31 -3.87
C LEU A 62 3.19 8.35 -3.14
N GLU A 63 3.77 9.36 -2.47
CA GLU A 63 3.06 10.31 -1.61
C GLU A 63 1.76 10.86 -2.25
N ASN A 64 1.86 11.50 -3.41
CA ASN A 64 0.71 12.08 -4.11
C ASN A 64 -0.34 11.03 -4.49
N ARG A 65 0.07 9.81 -4.81
CA ARG A 65 -0.83 8.73 -5.22
C ARG A 65 -1.57 8.15 -4.02
N ILE A 66 -0.90 8.04 -2.87
CA ILE A 66 -1.50 7.59 -1.62
C ILE A 66 -2.51 8.62 -1.12
N ALA A 67 -2.18 9.92 -1.21
CA ALA A 67 -3.10 11.00 -0.87
C ALA A 67 -4.37 11.01 -1.76
N ALA A 68 -4.25 10.55 -3.00
CA ALA A 68 -5.36 10.45 -3.95
C ALA A 68 -6.19 9.16 -3.83
N LEU A 69 -5.77 8.16 -3.03
CA LEU A 69 -6.53 6.93 -2.86
C LEU A 69 -7.91 7.21 -2.24
N PRO A 70 -8.97 6.52 -2.70
CA PRO A 70 -10.28 6.67 -2.10
C PRO A 70 -10.23 6.23 -0.64
N LYS A 71 -10.77 7.06 0.24
CA LYS A 71 -10.99 6.67 1.63
C LYS A 71 -12.16 5.69 1.66
N PRO A 72 -12.05 4.55 2.37
CA PRO A 72 -13.19 3.66 2.55
C PRO A 72 -14.35 4.44 3.16
N ALA A 73 -15.53 4.35 2.53
CA ALA A 73 -16.74 5.02 3.01
C ALA A 73 -17.19 4.35 4.32
N HIS A 74 -17.15 5.06 5.46
CA HIS A 74 -17.62 4.50 6.73
C HIS A 74 -18.46 5.47 7.55
N THR A 75 -19.62 4.98 7.98
CA THR A 75 -20.42 5.55 9.07
C THR A 75 -20.26 4.78 10.39
N GLU A 76 -19.63 3.59 10.42
CA GLU A 76 -19.38 2.77 11.63
C GLU A 76 -17.99 2.07 11.56
N PRO A 77 -17.32 1.74 12.68
CA PRO A 77 -15.96 1.21 12.67
C PRO A 77 -15.93 -0.32 12.47
N ASP A 78 -15.56 -0.75 11.27
CA ASP A 78 -14.84 -2.01 11.09
C ASP A 78 -13.33 -1.71 11.28
N ARG A 79 -12.68 -2.55 12.10
CA ARG A 79 -11.26 -2.45 12.50
C ARG A 79 -10.32 -2.28 11.30
N VAL A 80 -10.65 -2.87 10.15
CA VAL A 80 -9.82 -2.80 8.93
C VAL A 80 -9.82 -1.40 8.35
N ILE A 81 -10.92 -0.66 8.43
CA ILE A 81 -10.99 0.71 7.89
C ILE A 81 -10.24 1.68 8.76
N THR A 82 -10.37 1.55 10.08
CA THR A 82 -9.55 2.31 11.02
C THR A 82 -8.07 2.06 10.73
N MET A 83 -7.69 0.82 10.42
CA MET A 83 -6.33 0.48 10.03
C MET A 83 -5.91 1.15 8.71
N ILE A 84 -6.73 1.09 7.66
CA ILE A 84 -6.44 1.73 6.36
C ILE A 84 -6.23 3.23 6.52
N LYS A 85 -7.15 3.93 7.23
CA LYS A 85 -7.04 5.37 7.49
C LYS A 85 -5.76 5.69 8.24
N ARG A 86 -5.47 4.97 9.33
CA ARG A 86 -4.25 5.14 10.11
C ARG A 86 -2.98 4.93 9.28
N LEU A 87 -2.98 3.96 8.37
CA LEU A 87 -1.83 3.68 7.51
C LEU A 87 -1.61 4.81 6.50
N GLN A 88 -2.66 5.26 5.82
CA GLN A 88 -2.56 6.42 4.93
C GLN A 88 -1.99 7.65 5.66
N ASP A 89 -2.50 7.94 6.87
CA ASP A 89 -2.03 9.06 7.68
C ASP A 89 -0.62 8.86 8.25
N SER A 90 -0.20 7.62 8.52
CA SER A 90 1.17 7.28 8.97
C SER A 90 2.16 7.51 7.85
N ILE A 91 1.87 6.95 6.67
CA ILE A 91 2.72 7.01 5.51
C ILE A 91 2.95 8.48 5.10
N LEU A 92 1.89 9.27 4.98
CA LEU A 92 1.97 10.68 4.59
C LEU A 92 2.65 11.59 5.63
N ARG A 93 2.78 11.16 6.90
CA ARG A 93 3.54 11.91 7.92
C ARG A 93 5.02 11.60 7.93
N ASN A 94 5.41 10.46 7.36
CA ASN A 94 6.79 10.00 7.32
C ASN A 94 7.50 10.40 6.02
N PHE A 95 6.81 11.17 5.17
CA PHE A 95 7.34 11.83 3.98
C PHE A 95 7.46 13.34 4.21
#